data_AF-A0A7R8W0K5-F1
#
_entry.id   AF-A0A7R8W0K5-F1
#
_cell.length_a   1.000
_cell.length_b   1.000
_cell.length_c   1.000
_cell.angle_alpha   90.00
_cell.angle_beta   90.00
_cell.angle_gamma   90.00
#
_symmetry.space_group_name_H-M   'P 1'
#
loop_
_entity.id
_entity.type
_entity.pdbx_description
1 polymer ?
#
loop_
_entity_poly.entity_id
_entity_poly.type
_entity_poly.pdbx_seq_one_letter_code
_entity_poly.pdbx_strand_id
1 'polypeptide(L)'
;SSRERGPSKPYFPQKIYLRFDQANLKVILEKLHELNCSPGDRVNQVSEDQLEGLVKMADPTSSIQPSHVDVLKQLLEWPAEIVYPVLDIARLAVRNQEVNTAICSGQIGDQLIGYLRRFLLPTSPTANQMLSLRLVCNMFAHQDGVNLVLKHRDYLLSTLVDLIPPCHKNVQV
;
A
#
# COMPACT_ATOMS: atom_id res chain seq x y z
N SER A 1 -25.59 -9.63 39.92
CA SER A 1 -24.21 -10.14 39.74
C SER A 1 -23.49 -9.21 38.79
N SER A 2 -22.78 -8.22 39.33
CA SER A 2 -22.17 -7.12 38.58
C SER A 2 -20.72 -7.50 38.28
N ARG A 3 -20.37 -7.69 37.00
CA ARG A 3 -18.98 -7.89 36.59
C ARG A 3 -18.23 -6.58 36.77
N GLU A 4 -17.26 -6.57 37.67
CA GLU A 4 -16.27 -5.50 37.81
C GLU A 4 -15.51 -5.35 36.49
N ARG A 5 -15.66 -4.19 35.84
CA ARG A 5 -14.77 -3.77 34.75
C ARG A 5 -13.49 -3.28 35.40
N GLY A 6 -12.45 -4.12 35.39
CA GLY A 6 -11.09 -3.70 35.74
C GLY A 6 -10.68 -2.46 34.92
N PRO A 7 -9.73 -1.66 35.41
CA PRO A 7 -9.36 -0.39 34.81
C PRO A 7 -9.01 -0.58 33.33
N SER A 8 -9.69 0.17 32.46
CA SER A 8 -9.36 0.29 31.04
C SER A 8 -7.92 0.77 30.91
N LYS A 9 -6.97 -0.14 30.64
CA LYS A 9 -5.59 0.25 30.33
C LYS A 9 -5.62 1.12 29.08
N PRO A 10 -4.97 2.31 29.05
CA PRO A 10 -5.10 3.25 27.94
C PRO A 10 -4.51 2.72 26.62
N TYR A 11 -3.74 1.63 26.67
CA TYR A 11 -3.05 1.08 25.51
C TYR A 11 -3.77 -0.11 24.85
N PHE A 12 -4.57 -0.90 25.58
CA PHE A 12 -5.18 -2.13 25.05
C PHE A 12 -6.52 -2.47 25.74
N PRO A 13 -7.49 -3.08 25.01
CA PRO A 13 -7.41 -3.49 23.60
C PRO A 13 -7.66 -2.34 22.62
N GLN A 14 -6.89 -2.30 21.52
CA GLN A 14 -7.16 -1.43 20.39
C GLN A 14 -8.32 -1.99 19.56
N LYS A 15 -9.32 -1.16 19.28
CA LYS A 15 -10.52 -1.56 18.50
C LYS A 15 -10.54 -0.98 17.09
N ILE A 16 -9.56 -0.13 16.77
CA ILE A 16 -9.43 0.57 15.50
C ILE A 16 -8.06 0.22 14.95
N TYR A 17 -8.01 -0.12 13.66
CA TYR A 17 -6.74 -0.41 12.99
C TYR A 17 -5.88 0.86 12.89
N LEU A 18 -4.60 0.69 13.18
CA LEU A 18 -3.60 1.74 12.96
C LEU A 18 -3.35 1.91 11.46
N ARG A 19 -3.08 3.15 11.05
CA ARG A 19 -2.85 3.51 9.64
C ARG A 19 -1.65 4.42 9.51
N PHE A 20 -1.04 4.39 8.34
CA PHE A 20 0.03 5.30 7.94
C PHE A 20 -0.54 6.36 7.00
N ASP A 21 -0.89 7.53 7.56
CA ASP A 21 -1.65 8.56 6.85
C ASP A 21 -0.80 9.71 6.30
N GLN A 22 0.41 9.91 6.81
CA GLN A 22 1.27 11.05 6.44
C GLN A 22 1.90 10.86 5.06
N ALA A 23 1.89 11.91 4.23
CA ALA A 23 2.53 11.94 2.93
C ALA A 23 2.77 13.37 2.45
N ASN A 24 3.74 13.55 1.56
CA ASN A 24 3.92 14.79 0.81
C ASN A 24 3.55 14.53 -0.66
N LEU A 25 2.28 14.75 -1.02
CA LEU A 25 1.75 14.42 -2.34
C LEU A 25 2.47 15.15 -3.47
N LYS A 26 2.95 16.38 -3.22
CA LYS A 26 3.72 17.15 -4.21
C LYS A 26 5.03 16.44 -4.56
N VAL A 27 5.78 16.02 -3.53
CA VAL A 27 7.05 15.30 -3.73
C VAL A 27 6.84 13.94 -4.41
N ILE A 28 5.74 13.25 -4.07
CA ILE A 28 5.40 11.98 -4.73
C ILE A 28 5.08 12.20 -6.21
N LEU A 29 4.28 13.23 -6.53
CA LEU A 29 3.94 13.58 -7.92
C LEU A 29 5.19 13.94 -8.73
N GLU A 30 6.06 14.81 -8.20
CA GLU A 30 7.34 15.17 -8.83
C GLU A 30 8.17 13.92 -9.15
N LYS A 31 8.23 12.95 -8.22
CA LYS A 31 8.97 11.72 -8.44
C LYS A 31 8.30 10.77 -9.45
N LEU A 32 6.97 10.70 -9.46
CA LEU A 32 6.23 9.96 -10.49
C LEU A 32 6.54 10.51 -11.89
N HIS A 33 6.53 11.83 -12.07
CA HIS A 33 6.90 12.44 -13.36
C HIS A 33 8.33 12.12 -13.77
N GLU A 34 9.30 12.27 -12.85
CA GLU A 34 10.71 11.98 -13.11
C GLU A 34 10.91 10.55 -13.62
N LEU A 35 10.29 9.57 -12.94
CA LEU A 35 10.47 8.16 -13.26
C LEU A 35 9.64 7.70 -14.46
N ASN A 36 8.45 8.27 -14.67
CA ASN A 36 7.63 8.01 -15.86
C ASN A 36 8.34 8.48 -17.14
N CYS A 37 9.12 9.56 -17.08
CA CYS A 37 9.89 10.06 -18.23
C CYS A 37 11.22 9.32 -18.46
N SER A 38 11.59 8.35 -17.61
CA SER A 38 12.88 7.66 -17.71
C SER A 38 12.95 6.76 -18.95
N PRO A 39 14.07 6.76 -19.71
CA PRO A 39 14.17 6.05 -20.99
C PRO A 39 14.14 4.52 -20.90
N GLY A 40 14.17 3.92 -19.71
CA GLY A 40 14.29 2.48 -19.51
C GLY A 40 13.01 1.66 -19.70
N ASP A 41 11.81 2.24 -19.52
CA ASP A 41 10.54 1.49 -19.58
C ASP A 41 9.40 2.30 -20.22
N ARG A 42 9.57 2.62 -21.52
CA ARG A 42 8.58 3.40 -22.29
C ARG A 42 7.25 2.69 -22.51
N VAL A 43 7.17 1.38 -22.26
CA VAL A 43 5.96 0.58 -22.51
C VAL A 43 4.87 0.88 -21.49
N ASN A 44 5.26 1.27 -20.27
CA ASN A 44 4.35 1.55 -19.16
C ASN A 44 4.20 3.04 -18.85
N GLN A 45 4.52 3.91 -19.82
CA GLN A 45 4.34 5.34 -19.66
C GLN A 45 2.87 5.72 -19.65
N VAL A 46 2.53 6.62 -18.73
CA VAL A 46 1.18 7.20 -18.60
C VAL A 46 1.22 8.71 -18.81
N SER A 47 0.08 9.32 -19.14
CA SER A 47 0.01 10.77 -19.33
C SER A 47 0.13 11.53 -18.00
N GLU A 48 0.46 12.82 -18.09
CA GLU A 48 0.48 13.73 -16.93
C GLU A 48 -0.88 13.78 -16.22
N ASP A 49 -1.98 13.90 -16.97
CA ASP A 49 -3.34 13.85 -16.42
C ASP A 49 -3.63 12.54 -15.66
N GLN A 50 -3.11 11.41 -16.15
CA GLN A 50 -3.24 10.11 -15.49
C GLN A 50 -2.46 10.06 -14.17
N LEU A 51 -1.26 10.65 -14.12
CA LEU A 51 -0.48 10.77 -12.87
C LEU A 51 -1.15 11.68 -11.85
N GLU A 52 -1.71 12.82 -12.29
CA GLU A 52 -2.48 13.68 -11.40
C GLU A 52 -3.72 12.98 -10.84
N GLY A 53 -4.46 12.27 -11.71
CA GLY A 53 -5.62 11.45 -11.32
C GLY A 53 -5.27 10.38 -10.31
N LEU A 54 -4.12 9.72 -10.49
CA LEU A 54 -3.56 8.75 -9.56
C LEU A 54 -3.26 9.37 -8.19
N VAL A 55 -2.60 10.53 -8.15
CA VAL A 55 -2.27 11.22 -6.88
C VAL A 55 -3.54 11.71 -6.16
N LYS A 56 -4.58 12.12 -6.89
CA LYS A 56 -5.88 12.48 -6.28
C LYS A 56 -6.49 11.32 -5.49
N MET A 57 -6.25 10.07 -5.88
CA MET A 57 -6.73 8.91 -5.13
C MET A 57 -6.12 8.78 -3.73
N ALA A 58 -4.99 9.45 -3.46
CA ALA A 58 -4.39 9.45 -2.13
C ALA A 58 -5.28 10.16 -1.09
N ASP A 59 -6.16 11.07 -1.52
CA ASP A 59 -7.18 11.67 -0.65
C ASP A 59 -8.37 10.70 -0.51
N PRO A 60 -8.67 10.22 0.71
CA PRO A 60 -9.75 9.26 0.93
C PRO A 60 -11.14 9.80 0.59
N THR A 61 -11.31 11.13 0.50
CA THR A 61 -12.59 11.80 0.21
C THR A 61 -12.80 12.10 -1.27
N SER A 62 -11.76 11.95 -2.09
CA SER A 62 -11.84 12.22 -3.52
C SER A 62 -12.67 11.17 -4.26
N SER A 63 -13.39 11.59 -5.30
CA SER A 63 -14.11 10.66 -6.17
C SER A 63 -13.13 9.89 -7.04
N ILE A 64 -13.34 8.58 -7.13
CA ILE A 64 -12.42 7.68 -7.83
C ILE A 64 -12.97 7.40 -9.22
N GLN A 65 -12.18 7.70 -10.24
CA GLN A 65 -12.49 7.28 -11.60
C GLN A 65 -11.92 5.87 -11.81
N PRO A 66 -12.66 4.94 -12.44
CA PRO A 66 -12.16 3.59 -12.73
C PRO A 66 -10.81 3.59 -13.47
N SER A 67 -10.61 4.55 -14.38
CA SER A 67 -9.37 4.74 -15.12
C SER A 67 -8.16 5.01 -14.22
N HIS A 68 -8.32 5.70 -13.08
CA HIS A 68 -7.22 5.94 -12.14
C HIS A 68 -6.80 4.65 -11.44
N VAL A 69 -7.74 3.76 -11.16
CA VAL A 69 -7.47 2.44 -10.58
C VAL A 69 -6.72 1.56 -11.58
N ASP A 70 -7.08 1.62 -12.87
CA ASP A 70 -6.40 0.87 -13.92
C ASP A 70 -4.95 1.36 -14.11
N VAL A 71 -4.74 2.69 -14.08
CA VAL A 71 -3.39 3.29 -14.05
C VAL A 71 -2.61 2.81 -12.83
N LEU A 72 -3.20 2.81 -11.63
CA LEU A 72 -2.52 2.31 -10.44
C LEU A 72 -2.07 0.85 -10.61
N LYS A 73 -2.94 -0.02 -11.14
CA LYS A 73 -2.62 -1.44 -11.39
C LYS A 73 -1.46 -1.57 -12.37
N GLN A 74 -1.51 -0.83 -13.47
CA GLN A 74 -0.44 -0.81 -14.47
C GLN A 74 0.89 -0.38 -13.85
N LEU A 75 0.91 0.71 -13.09
CA LEU A 75 2.15 1.24 -12.52
C LEU A 75 2.71 0.37 -11.38
N LEU A 76 1.91 -0.46 -10.73
CA LEU A 76 2.40 -1.45 -9.75
C LEU A 76 3.26 -2.54 -10.40
N GLU A 77 3.21 -2.70 -11.72
CA GLU A 77 4.07 -3.63 -12.46
C GLU A 77 5.49 -3.12 -12.66
N TRP A 78 5.72 -1.80 -12.46
CA TRP A 78 7.02 -1.16 -12.63
C TRP A 78 8.16 -1.91 -11.93
N PRO A 79 9.39 -1.84 -12.47
CA PRO A 79 10.57 -2.42 -11.84
C PRO A 79 10.76 -1.97 -10.38
N ALA A 80 11.31 -2.86 -9.55
CA ALA A 80 11.48 -2.61 -8.12
C ALA A 80 12.34 -1.35 -7.83
N GLU A 81 13.21 -0.99 -8.75
CA GLU A 81 14.10 0.17 -8.68
C GLU A 81 13.33 1.50 -8.70
N ILE A 82 12.13 1.53 -9.30
CA ILE A 82 11.39 2.77 -9.58
C ILE A 82 9.93 2.77 -9.09
N VAL A 83 9.42 1.66 -8.55
CA VAL A 83 8.01 1.52 -8.15
C VAL A 83 7.64 2.22 -6.83
N TYR A 84 8.61 2.64 -6.01
CA TYR A 84 8.34 3.18 -4.68
C TYR A 84 7.33 4.34 -4.63
N PRO A 85 7.29 5.35 -5.53
CA PRO A 85 6.27 6.39 -5.43
C PRO A 85 4.87 5.86 -5.75
N VAL A 86 4.76 4.81 -6.58
CA VAL A 86 3.49 4.12 -6.85
C VAL A 86 3.01 3.40 -5.60
N LEU A 87 3.91 2.71 -4.89
CA LEU A 87 3.60 2.10 -3.59
C LEU A 87 3.17 3.15 -2.56
N ASP A 88 3.77 4.34 -2.60
CA ASP A 88 3.43 5.44 -1.70
C ASP A 88 2.01 5.97 -1.96
N ILE A 89 1.58 6.07 -3.22
CA ILE A 89 0.18 6.36 -3.54
C ILE A 89 -0.73 5.18 -3.18
N ALA A 90 -0.36 3.94 -3.52
CA ALA A 90 -1.18 2.76 -3.26
C ALA A 90 -1.56 2.65 -1.78
N ARG A 91 -0.59 2.84 -0.85
CA ARG A 91 -0.87 2.79 0.59
C ARG A 91 -1.85 3.87 1.04
N LEU A 92 -1.89 5.03 0.38
CA LEU A 92 -2.80 6.12 0.71
C LEU A 92 -4.17 5.87 0.10
N ALA A 93 -4.20 5.41 -1.15
CA ALA A 93 -5.42 5.20 -1.93
C ALA A 93 -6.29 4.07 -1.37
N VAL A 94 -5.68 2.99 -0.85
CA VAL A 94 -6.42 1.85 -0.27
C VAL A 94 -7.27 2.21 0.98
N ARG A 95 -7.12 3.43 1.50
CA ARG A 95 -7.95 3.98 2.58
C ARG A 95 -9.32 4.45 2.09
N ASN A 96 -9.52 4.64 0.79
CA ASN A 96 -10.82 4.86 0.18
C ASN A 96 -11.50 3.50 -0.08
N GLN A 97 -12.79 3.37 0.25
CA GLN A 97 -13.53 2.11 0.15
C GLN A 97 -13.60 1.59 -1.30
N GLU A 98 -13.82 2.47 -2.27
CA GLU A 98 -13.94 2.08 -3.69
C GLU A 98 -12.61 1.56 -4.22
N VAL A 99 -11.50 2.24 -3.91
CA VAL A 99 -10.16 1.77 -4.27
C VAL A 99 -9.86 0.43 -3.60
N ASN A 100 -10.13 0.32 -2.30
CA ASN A 100 -9.88 -0.91 -1.54
C ASN A 100 -10.61 -2.10 -2.15
N THR A 101 -11.91 -1.97 -2.40
CA THR A 101 -12.69 -3.02 -3.07
C THR A 101 -12.12 -3.31 -4.46
N ALA A 102 -11.73 -2.31 -5.23
CA ALA A 102 -11.26 -2.49 -6.61
C ALA A 102 -9.89 -3.17 -6.72
N ILE A 103 -9.00 -3.03 -5.73
CA ILE A 103 -7.64 -3.62 -5.76
C ILE A 103 -7.44 -4.77 -4.78
N CYS A 104 -8.30 -4.95 -3.78
CA CYS A 104 -8.16 -6.02 -2.77
C CYS A 104 -9.11 -7.20 -2.99
N SER A 105 -10.12 -7.09 -3.86
CA SER A 105 -11.09 -8.17 -4.09
C SER A 105 -10.68 -9.14 -5.21
N GLY A 106 -11.14 -10.39 -5.09
CA GLY A 106 -11.04 -11.40 -6.14
C GLY A 106 -9.60 -11.69 -6.62
N GLN A 107 -9.46 -11.95 -7.92
CA GLN A 107 -8.17 -12.24 -8.55
C GLN A 107 -7.22 -11.04 -8.56
N ILE A 108 -7.77 -9.82 -8.62
CA ILE A 108 -6.98 -8.58 -8.58
C ILE A 108 -6.25 -8.46 -7.24
N GLY A 109 -6.95 -8.76 -6.14
CA GLY A 109 -6.33 -8.81 -4.82
C GLY A 109 -5.18 -9.83 -4.73
N ASP A 110 -5.37 -11.01 -5.31
CA ASP A 110 -4.32 -12.04 -5.35
C ASP A 110 -3.11 -11.59 -6.19
N GLN A 111 -3.34 -10.87 -7.29
CA GLN A 111 -2.28 -10.26 -8.11
C GLN A 111 -1.53 -9.18 -7.34
N LEU A 112 -2.23 -8.33 -6.58
CA LEU A 112 -1.62 -7.34 -5.70
C LEU A 112 -0.71 -8.00 -4.66
N ILE A 113 -1.16 -9.08 -4.01
CA ILE A 113 -0.30 -9.86 -3.12
C ILE A 113 0.93 -10.37 -3.86
N GLY A 114 0.78 -10.86 -5.09
CA GLY A 114 1.87 -11.26 -5.97
C GLY A 114 2.93 -10.16 -6.14
N TYR A 115 2.52 -8.92 -6.40
CA TYR A 115 3.43 -7.77 -6.47
C TYR A 115 4.11 -7.50 -5.12
N LEU A 116 3.36 -7.51 -4.02
CA LEU A 116 3.93 -7.31 -2.68
C LEU A 116 4.99 -8.36 -2.36
N ARG A 117 4.84 -9.60 -2.84
CA ARG A 117 5.86 -10.64 -2.65
C ARG A 117 7.22 -10.24 -3.24
N ARG A 118 7.19 -9.66 -4.44
CA ARG A 118 8.39 -9.16 -5.13
C ARG A 118 9.03 -7.99 -4.39
N PHE A 119 8.23 -7.16 -3.74
CA PHE A 119 8.68 -5.93 -3.07
C PHE A 119 9.12 -6.14 -1.62
N LEU A 120 8.72 -7.26 -1.01
CA LEU A 120 9.08 -7.65 0.35
C LEU A 120 10.25 -8.64 0.40
N LEU A 121 10.92 -8.92 -0.72
CA LEU A 121 12.14 -9.74 -0.69
C LEU A 121 13.24 -9.00 0.10
N PRO A 122 14.10 -9.71 0.84
CA PRO A 122 15.22 -9.08 1.56
C PRO A 122 16.17 -8.28 0.65
N THR A 123 16.23 -8.62 -0.64
CA THR A 123 17.02 -7.94 -1.66
C THR A 123 16.35 -6.71 -2.27
N SER A 124 15.04 -6.50 -2.02
CA SER A 124 14.31 -5.34 -2.50
C SER A 124 14.78 -4.06 -1.80
N PRO A 125 14.67 -2.89 -2.46
CA PRO A 125 14.94 -1.62 -1.80
C PRO A 125 14.12 -1.44 -0.51
N THR A 126 14.76 -0.94 0.55
CA THR A 126 14.12 -0.70 1.86
C THR A 126 12.86 0.15 1.77
N ALA A 127 12.83 1.12 0.85
CA ALA A 127 11.65 1.95 0.61
C ALA A 127 10.44 1.12 0.15
N ASN A 128 10.66 0.14 -0.73
CA ASN A 128 9.59 -0.74 -1.21
C ASN A 128 9.09 -1.62 -0.08
N GLN A 129 10.00 -2.25 0.67
CA GLN A 129 9.62 -3.10 1.81
C GLN A 129 8.74 -2.32 2.79
N MET A 130 9.19 -1.14 3.20
CA MET A 130 8.46 -0.25 4.10
C MET A 130 7.08 0.13 3.54
N LEU A 131 7.01 0.61 2.30
CA LEU A 131 5.75 1.08 1.70
C LEU A 131 4.78 -0.08 1.44
N SER A 132 5.28 -1.26 1.08
CA SER A 132 4.49 -2.48 0.97
C SER A 132 3.88 -2.90 2.31
N LEU A 133 4.65 -2.86 3.41
CA LEU A 133 4.11 -3.14 4.74
C LEU A 133 3.07 -2.10 5.16
N ARG A 134 3.32 -0.81 4.92
CA ARG A 134 2.35 0.25 5.20
C ARG A 134 1.07 0.11 4.38
N LEU A 135 1.18 -0.31 3.12
CA LEU A 135 0.05 -0.65 2.28
C LEU A 135 -0.76 -1.80 2.90
N VAL A 136 -0.12 -2.90 3.30
CA VAL A 136 -0.77 -4.02 4.00
C VAL A 136 -1.49 -3.53 5.27
N CYS A 137 -0.87 -2.68 6.09
CA CYS A 137 -1.52 -2.09 7.26
C CYS A 137 -2.77 -1.29 6.87
N ASN A 138 -2.66 -0.43 5.85
CA ASN A 138 -3.77 0.41 5.42
C ASN A 138 -4.89 -0.37 4.72
N MET A 139 -4.64 -1.57 4.19
CA MET A 139 -5.69 -2.45 3.65
C MET A 139 -6.77 -2.78 4.68
N PHE A 140 -6.42 -2.85 5.97
CA PHE A 140 -7.37 -3.09 7.06
C PHE A 140 -8.38 -1.96 7.27
N ALA A 141 -8.27 -0.85 6.52
CA ALA A 141 -9.28 0.21 6.54
C ALA A 141 -10.67 -0.28 6.15
N HIS A 142 -10.77 -1.31 5.29
CA HIS A 142 -12.04 -1.82 4.75
C HIS A 142 -12.06 -3.35 4.62
N GLN A 143 -13.26 -3.92 4.51
CA GLN A 143 -13.47 -5.36 4.65
C GLN A 143 -12.76 -6.22 3.59
N ASP A 144 -12.68 -5.76 2.33
CA ASP A 144 -12.01 -6.52 1.26
C ASP A 144 -10.50 -6.64 1.52
N GLY A 145 -9.86 -5.54 1.94
CA GLY A 145 -8.46 -5.56 2.37
C GLY A 145 -8.23 -6.45 3.60
N VAL A 146 -9.12 -6.41 4.61
CA VAL A 146 -9.07 -7.34 5.75
C VAL A 146 -9.13 -8.79 5.26
N ASN A 147 -10.08 -9.14 4.40
CA ASN A 147 -10.26 -10.49 3.88
C ASN A 147 -9.03 -10.96 3.10
N LEU A 148 -8.46 -10.09 2.25
CA LEU A 148 -7.28 -10.41 1.46
C LEU A 148 -6.05 -10.67 2.34
N VAL A 149 -5.79 -9.80 3.32
CA VAL A 149 -4.65 -9.97 4.23
C VAL A 149 -4.82 -11.24 5.06
N LEU A 150 -6.02 -11.52 5.58
CA LEU A 150 -6.28 -12.74 6.34
C LEU A 150 -6.15 -14.01 5.48
N LYS A 151 -6.54 -13.96 4.20
CA LYS A 151 -6.37 -15.06 3.24
C LYS A 151 -4.89 -15.41 3.02
N HIS A 152 -4.01 -14.41 3.01
CA HIS A 152 -2.57 -14.58 2.75
C HIS A 152 -1.68 -14.44 3.99
N ARG A 153 -2.26 -14.50 5.19
CA ARG A 153 -1.57 -14.19 6.45
C ARG A 153 -0.33 -15.04 6.69
N ASP A 154 -0.36 -16.34 6.35
CA ASP A 154 0.74 -17.25 6.67
C ASP A 154 2.00 -16.86 5.89
N TYR A 155 1.82 -16.47 4.62
CA TYR A 155 2.86 -15.94 3.76
C TYR A 155 3.38 -14.57 4.25
N LEU A 156 2.47 -13.65 4.61
CA LEU A 156 2.85 -12.32 5.07
C LEU A 156 3.64 -12.42 6.38
N LEU A 157 3.22 -13.28 7.32
CA LEU A 157 3.91 -13.51 8.58
C LEU A 157 5.28 -14.17 8.37
N SER A 158 5.41 -15.14 7.46
CA SER A 158 6.72 -15.74 7.18
C SER A 158 7.69 -14.72 6.59
N THR A 159 7.21 -13.89 5.66
CA THR A 159 8.02 -12.83 5.04
C THR A 159 8.48 -11.80 6.06
N LEU A 160 7.63 -11.44 7.03
CA LEU A 160 8.02 -10.55 8.12
C LEU A 160 9.15 -11.13 8.95
N VAL A 161 9.17 -12.44 9.23
CA VAL A 161 10.26 -13.08 9.98
C VAL A 161 11.59 -12.93 9.25
N ASP A 162 11.59 -13.09 7.93
CA ASP A 162 12.80 -12.96 7.10
C ASP A 162 13.33 -11.51 7.05
N LEU A 163 12.47 -10.51 7.29
CA LEU A 163 12.82 -9.09 7.32
C LEU A 163 13.30 -8.59 8.70
N ILE A 164 13.33 -9.41 9.76
CA ILE A 164 13.69 -9.00 11.12
C ILE A 164 15.22 -8.81 11.42
N PRO A 165 16.23 -9.38 10.71
CA PRO A 165 17.65 -9.19 11.07
C PRO A 165 18.17 -7.80 10.68
N PRO A 166 19.09 -7.19 11.49
CA PRO A 166 19.05 -5.76 11.85
C PRO A 166 18.49 -4.90 10.74
N CYS A 167 17.15 -4.83 10.70
CA CYS A 167 16.47 -4.20 9.60
C CYS A 167 16.32 -2.70 9.88
N HIS A 168 16.09 -1.96 8.82
CA HIS A 168 15.97 -0.51 8.92
C HIS A 168 14.80 -0.14 9.86
N LYS A 169 15.01 0.84 10.75
CA LYS A 169 14.01 1.24 11.77
C LYS A 169 12.61 1.50 11.19
N ASN A 170 12.52 2.08 10.00
CA ASN A 170 11.24 2.37 9.35
C ASN A 170 10.46 1.11 8.92
N VAL A 171 11.13 -0.03 8.73
CA VAL A 171 10.52 -1.34 8.41
C VAL A 171 10.07 -2.03 9.70
N GLN A 172 10.76 -1.80 10.81
CA GLN A 172 10.40 -2.33 12.14
C GLN A 172 9.13 -1.70 12.72
N VAL A 173 8.83 -0.46 12.33
CA VAL A 173 7.66 0.33 12.76
C VAL A 173 6.47 0.07 11.84
#